data_AF-A0A2V6FJQ2-F1
#
_entry.id   AF-A0A2V6FJQ2-F1
#
_cell.length_a   1.000
_cell.length_b   1.000
_cell.length_c   1.000
_cell.angle_alpha   90.00
_cell.angle_beta   90.00
_cell.angle_gamma   90.00
#
_symmetry.space_group_name_H-M   'P 1'
#
loop_
_entity.id
_entity.type
_entity.pdbx_description
1 polymer ?
#
loop_
_entity_poly.entity_id
_entity_poly.type
_entity_poly.pdbx_seq_one_letter_code
_entity_poly.pdbx_strand_id
1 'polypeptide(L)'
;MQISKTNVTRFSDLICPAILLLIAIAIAYPRWRAGVDWRDEGLLAYGAERVVHGEIPHRDFVSLQPPLSFYTAAAAFKLGGTSLATLRGFGLTIFLLLPVLIYSLGRKFLRPTLSFAGAAPACILGLPYVYFVPLAAWQGITISFAAVLLFIVAMRYRLHHGGAFRPARHAALCAGCILLKNKSQTRFLFLVRWHRDNFDAGNTPLVENRRAA
;
A
#
# COMPACT_ATOMS: atom_id res chain seq x y z
N MET A 1 -33.45 -18.85 16.30
CA MET A 1 -32.52 -17.95 15.59
C MET A 1 -32.82 -16.52 16.03
N GLN A 2 -32.25 -16.09 17.16
CA GLN A 2 -32.50 -14.76 17.75
C GLN A 2 -31.45 -13.78 17.25
N ILE A 3 -31.79 -13.00 16.22
CA ILE A 3 -31.01 -11.83 15.82
C ILE A 3 -31.49 -10.69 16.73
N SER A 4 -30.82 -10.47 17.85
CA SER A 4 -31.14 -9.37 18.77
C SER A 4 -29.97 -8.39 18.92
N LYS A 5 -30.37 -7.11 18.88
CA LYS A 5 -29.74 -5.89 19.41
C LYS A 5 -28.84 -5.12 18.45
N THR A 6 -29.49 -4.11 17.87
CA THR A 6 -28.99 -2.82 17.41
C THR A 6 -27.71 -2.38 18.13
N ASN A 7 -26.72 -2.04 17.30
CA ASN A 7 -25.37 -1.62 17.69
C ASN A 7 -25.40 -0.29 18.45
N VAL A 8 -25.49 -0.34 19.78
CA VAL A 8 -24.79 0.65 20.60
C VAL A 8 -23.30 0.35 20.39
N THR A 9 -22.56 1.30 19.82
CA THR A 9 -21.09 1.24 19.78
C THR A 9 -20.62 0.95 21.21
N ARG A 10 -20.16 -0.27 21.47
CA ARG A 10 -19.68 -0.59 22.81
C ARG A 10 -18.47 0.30 23.05
N PHE A 11 -18.31 0.80 24.26
CA PHE A 11 -17.16 1.63 24.64
C PHE A 11 -15.81 0.98 24.21
N SER A 12 -15.74 -0.35 24.24
CA SER A 12 -14.62 -1.14 23.72
C SER A 12 -14.27 -0.92 22.24
N ASP A 13 -15.26 -0.58 21.41
CA ASP A 13 -15.10 -0.36 19.97
C ASP A 13 -14.45 0.98 19.63
N LEU A 14 -14.40 1.91 20.60
CA LEU A 14 -13.68 3.17 20.49
C LEU A 14 -12.33 3.12 21.22
N ILE A 15 -12.26 2.46 22.37
CA ILE A 15 -11.02 2.35 23.14
C ILE A 15 -9.96 1.54 22.41
N CYS A 16 -10.30 0.34 21.91
CA CYS A 16 -9.32 -0.52 21.26
C CYS A 16 -8.58 0.15 20.08
N PRO A 17 -9.27 0.79 19.10
CA PRO A 17 -8.57 1.50 18.04
C PRO A 17 -7.83 2.74 18.54
N ALA A 18 -8.33 3.44 19.57
CA ALA A 18 -7.61 4.55 20.19
C ALA A 18 -6.28 4.08 20.81
N ILE A 19 -6.28 2.95 21.53
CA ILE A 19 -5.06 2.34 22.08
C ILE A 19 -4.10 1.92 20.95
N LEU A 20 -4.61 1.30 19.87
CA LEU A 20 -3.78 0.95 18.71
C LEU A 20 -3.13 2.20 18.09
N LEU A 21 -3.88 3.29 17.96
CA LEU A 21 -3.36 4.56 17.48
C LEU A 21 -2.30 5.14 18.42
N LEU A 22 -2.54 5.10 19.73
CA LEU A 22 -1.55 5.56 20.71
C LEU A 22 -0.24 4.75 20.62
N ILE A 23 -0.34 3.42 20.52
CA ILE A 23 0.83 2.54 20.34
C ILE A 23 1.54 2.87 19.03
N ALA A 24 0.80 3.00 17.93
CA ALA A 24 1.36 3.34 16.63
C ALA A 24 2.05 4.71 16.66
N ILE A 25 1.44 5.73 17.26
CA ILE A 25 2.04 7.07 17.42
C ILE A 25 3.31 7.02 18.28
N ALA A 26 3.27 6.28 19.41
CA ALA A 26 4.42 6.13 20.29
C ALA A 26 5.62 5.48 19.57
N ILE A 27 5.37 4.48 18.72
CA ILE A 27 6.39 3.87 17.86
C ILE A 27 6.81 4.82 16.73
N ALA A 28 5.87 5.59 16.20
CA ALA A 28 6.12 6.42 15.03
C ALA A 28 6.94 7.67 15.34
N TYR A 29 6.71 8.29 16.50
CA TYR A 29 7.36 9.53 16.91
C TYR A 29 8.90 9.49 16.87
N PRO A 30 9.60 8.51 17.48
CA PRO A 30 11.07 8.46 17.41
C PRO A 30 11.57 8.24 15.98
N ARG A 31 10.86 7.46 15.16
CA ARG A 31 11.20 7.21 13.75
C ARG A 31 11.03 8.46 12.89
N TRP A 32 10.00 9.25 13.16
CA TRP A 32 9.77 10.52 12.46
C TRP A 32 10.93 11.49 12.68
N ARG A 33 11.54 11.45 13.88
CA ARG A 33 12.68 12.28 14.24
C ARG A 33 14.03 11.74 13.78
N ALA A 34 14.10 10.52 13.23
CA ALA A 34 15.36 9.83 12.94
C ALA A 34 16.13 10.36 11.72
N GLY A 35 15.68 11.43 11.05
CA GLY A 35 16.39 12.02 9.91
C GLY A 35 15.97 11.44 8.55
N VAL A 36 16.89 11.40 7.58
CA VAL A 36 16.64 11.01 6.17
C VAL A 36 17.27 9.67 5.81
N ASP A 37 16.49 8.75 5.22
CA ASP A 37 17.05 7.58 4.56
C ASP A 37 17.65 7.97 3.21
N TRP A 38 18.92 7.63 3.01
CA TRP A 38 19.63 7.86 1.75
C TRP A 38 19.36 6.79 0.70
N ARG A 39 18.61 5.73 1.04
CA ARG A 39 18.39 4.57 0.16
C ARG A 39 17.22 4.77 -0.80
N ASP A 40 15.99 4.65 -0.30
CA ASP A 40 14.81 4.41 -1.15
C ASP A 40 13.75 5.53 -1.13
N GLU A 41 13.94 6.56 -0.30
CA GLU A 41 12.99 7.69 -0.20
C GLU A 41 12.93 8.51 -1.50
N GLY A 42 14.09 8.70 -2.14
CA GLY A 42 14.23 9.47 -3.37
C GLY A 42 13.52 8.84 -4.56
N LEU A 43 13.42 7.51 -4.63
CA LEU A 43 12.83 6.82 -5.79
C LEU A 43 11.35 7.21 -5.97
N LEU A 44 10.56 7.11 -4.89
CA LEU A 44 9.14 7.46 -4.91
C LEU A 44 8.95 8.97 -4.98
N ALA A 45 9.77 9.74 -4.25
CA ALA A 45 9.71 11.20 -4.26
C ALA A 45 9.97 11.77 -5.66
N TYR A 46 11.07 11.40 -6.29
CA TYR A 46 11.43 11.89 -7.63
C TYR A 46 10.44 11.42 -8.70
N GLY A 47 9.99 10.15 -8.64
CA GLY A 47 8.96 9.68 -9.55
C GLY A 47 7.63 10.41 -9.39
N ALA A 48 7.25 10.78 -8.16
CA ALA A 48 6.04 11.56 -7.90
C ALA A 48 6.18 13.02 -8.38
N GLU A 49 7.34 13.64 -8.18
CA GLU A 49 7.65 14.97 -8.70
C GLU A 49 7.53 15.02 -10.22
N ARG A 50 8.09 14.04 -10.93
CA ARG A 50 7.95 13.95 -12.40
C ARG A 50 6.51 13.82 -12.85
N VAL A 51 5.70 13.04 -12.12
CA VAL A 51 4.25 12.94 -12.38
C VAL A 51 3.53 14.27 -12.14
N VAL A 52 3.94 15.05 -11.13
CA VAL A 52 3.40 16.41 -10.92
C VAL A 52 3.67 17.31 -12.13
N HIS A 53 4.84 17.16 -12.77
CA HIS A 53 5.23 17.87 -13.99
C HIS A 53 4.61 17.32 -15.29
N GLY A 54 3.80 16.25 -15.22
CA GLY A 54 3.06 15.71 -16.36
C GLY A 54 3.68 14.49 -17.02
N GLU A 55 4.78 13.95 -16.49
CA GLU A 55 5.35 12.69 -16.98
C GLU A 55 4.53 11.48 -16.57
N ILE A 56 4.50 10.45 -17.43
CA ILE A 56 3.76 9.21 -17.22
C ILE A 56 4.72 8.08 -16.84
N PRO A 57 4.51 7.41 -15.68
CA PRO A 57 5.36 6.28 -15.27
C PRO A 57 5.28 5.13 -16.26
N HIS A 58 6.42 4.48 -16.51
CA HIS A 58 6.65 3.43 -17.52
C HIS A 58 6.50 3.85 -18.99
N ARG A 59 6.15 5.11 -19.27
CA ARG A 59 6.21 5.69 -20.62
C ARG A 59 7.37 6.66 -20.75
N ASP A 60 7.40 7.66 -19.86
CA ASP A 60 8.37 8.75 -19.90
C ASP A 60 9.54 8.47 -18.94
N PHE A 61 9.33 7.61 -17.93
CA PHE A 61 10.40 7.11 -17.08
C PHE A 61 10.21 5.66 -16.63
N VAL A 62 11.33 4.94 -16.47
CA VAL A 62 11.32 3.56 -16.01
C VAL A 62 11.32 3.51 -14.48
N SER A 63 10.51 2.63 -13.91
CA SER A 63 10.54 2.32 -12.48
C SER A 63 10.19 0.87 -12.21
N LEU A 64 10.67 0.37 -11.07
CA LEU A 64 10.27 -0.88 -10.43
C LEU A 64 8.87 -0.81 -9.80
N GLN A 65 8.52 0.38 -9.29
CA GLN A 65 7.26 0.61 -8.62
C GLN A 65 6.12 0.69 -9.64
N PRO A 66 4.92 0.20 -9.29
CA PRO A 66 3.76 0.32 -10.16
C PRO A 66 3.29 1.76 -10.27
N PRO A 67 2.68 2.14 -11.41
CA PRO A 67 2.41 3.53 -11.77
C PRO A 67 1.47 4.21 -10.78
N LEU A 68 0.48 3.47 -10.24
CA LEU A 68 -0.52 4.02 -9.33
C LEU A 68 0.06 4.51 -8.01
N SER A 69 1.25 4.03 -7.62
CA SER A 69 1.91 4.50 -6.41
C SER A 69 2.46 5.92 -6.56
N PHE A 70 3.01 6.25 -7.73
CA PHE A 70 3.46 7.59 -8.07
C PHE A 70 2.30 8.57 -8.16
N TYR A 71 1.17 8.17 -8.74
CA TYR A 71 -0.01 9.05 -8.82
C TYR A 71 -0.56 9.41 -7.43
N THR A 72 -0.60 8.47 -6.48
CA THR A 72 -1.05 8.80 -5.13
C THR A 72 -0.06 9.68 -4.36
N ALA A 73 1.24 9.49 -4.58
CA ALA A 73 2.27 10.35 -4.01
C ALA A 73 2.26 11.76 -4.65
N ALA A 74 2.06 11.86 -5.96
CA ALA A 74 1.91 13.11 -6.69
C ALA A 74 0.67 13.88 -6.24
N ALA A 75 -0.45 13.19 -5.95
CA ALA A 75 -1.62 13.80 -5.35
C ALA A 75 -1.30 14.38 -3.95
N ALA A 76 -0.53 13.67 -3.13
CA ALA A 76 -0.06 14.20 -1.85
C ALA A 76 0.82 15.44 -2.03
N PHE A 77 1.72 15.46 -3.02
CA PHE A 77 2.54 16.64 -3.35
C PHE A 77 1.72 17.83 -3.84
N LYS A 78 0.66 17.61 -4.61
CA LYS A 78 -0.24 18.71 -4.99
C LYS A 78 -0.98 19.33 -3.80
N LEU A 79 -1.26 18.55 -2.76
CA LEU A 79 -1.98 19.01 -1.57
C LEU A 79 -1.07 19.64 -0.51
N GLY A 80 0.09 19.03 -0.25
CA GLY A 80 1.02 19.43 0.81
C GLY A 80 2.32 20.07 0.33
N GLY A 81 2.47 20.30 -0.98
CA GLY A 81 3.72 20.75 -1.59
C GLY A 81 4.71 19.61 -1.85
N THR A 82 5.62 19.83 -2.81
CA THR A 82 6.68 18.87 -3.19
C THR A 82 7.78 18.87 -2.15
N SER A 83 7.65 18.00 -1.14
CA SER A 83 8.66 17.84 -0.09
C SER A 83 8.70 16.41 0.45
N LEU A 84 9.85 16.01 0.99
CA LEU A 84 9.96 14.72 1.70
C LEU A 84 9.04 14.67 2.93
N ALA A 85 8.83 15.80 3.60
CA ALA A 85 7.91 15.87 4.74
C ALA A 85 6.47 15.50 4.33
N THR A 86 6.02 15.98 3.16
CA THR A 86 4.70 15.63 2.60
C THR A 86 4.59 14.14 2.32
N LEU A 87 5.64 13.54 1.72
CA LEU A 87 5.65 12.12 1.40
C LEU A 87 5.59 11.25 2.67
N ARG A 88 6.33 11.65 3.71
CA ARG A 88 6.33 10.96 5.00
C ARG A 88 5.03 11.14 5.74
N GLY A 89 4.42 12.34 5.69
CA GLY A 89 3.09 12.57 6.26
C GLY A 89 2.05 11.64 5.63
N PHE A 90 2.15 11.43 4.31
CA PHE A 90 1.33 10.45 3.62
C PHE A 90 1.60 9.01 4.09
N GLY A 91 2.86 8.59 4.21
CA GLY A 91 3.18 7.26 4.73
C GLY A 91 2.83 7.04 6.20
N LEU A 92 2.95 8.07 7.05
CA LEU A 92 2.49 8.05 8.43
C LEU A 92 0.97 7.86 8.50
N THR A 93 0.22 8.52 7.62
CA THR A 93 -1.23 8.33 7.52
C THR A 93 -1.56 6.87 7.20
N ILE A 94 -0.85 6.26 6.24
CA ILE A 94 -1.00 4.84 5.92
C ILE A 94 -0.69 3.95 7.13
N PHE A 95 0.41 4.23 7.84
CA PHE A 95 0.80 3.49 9.04
C PHE A 95 -0.26 3.50 10.12
N LEU A 96 -0.87 4.65 10.39
CA LEU A 96 -1.89 4.81 11.41
C LEU A 96 -3.23 4.18 11.01
N LEU A 97 -3.58 4.26 9.73
CA LEU A 97 -4.83 3.68 9.21
C LEU A 97 -4.82 2.16 9.21
N LEU A 98 -3.67 1.53 8.96
CA LEU A 98 -3.57 0.09 8.79
C LEU A 98 -4.05 -0.73 10.01
N PRO A 99 -3.57 -0.52 11.25
CA PRO A 99 -4.07 -1.26 12.42
C PRO A 99 -5.54 -0.98 12.71
N VAL A 100 -6.02 0.25 12.46
CA VAL A 100 -7.43 0.61 12.64
C VAL A 100 -8.32 -0.13 11.65
N LEU A 101 -7.90 -0.25 10.38
CA LEU A 101 -8.63 -1.00 9.36
C LEU A 101 -8.64 -2.50 9.67
N ILE A 102 -7.51 -3.08 10.09
CA ILE A 102 -7.43 -4.49 10.50
C ILE A 102 -8.35 -4.76 11.69
N TYR A 103 -8.33 -3.89 12.70
CA TYR A 103 -9.24 -3.99 13.84
C TYR A 103 -10.70 -3.87 13.39
N SER A 104 -11.03 -2.87 12.57
CA SER A 104 -12.41 -2.63 12.11
C SER A 104 -12.97 -3.79 11.30
N LEU A 105 -12.13 -4.44 10.50
CA LEU A 105 -12.47 -5.64 9.75
C LEU A 105 -12.61 -6.85 10.68
N GLY A 106 -11.65 -7.06 11.59
CA GLY A 106 -11.70 -8.13 12.59
C GLY A 106 -12.94 -8.06 13.46
N ARG A 107 -13.38 -6.87 13.87
CA ARG A 107 -14.62 -6.67 14.66
C ARG A 107 -15.90 -7.07 13.94
N LYS A 108 -15.88 -7.25 12.62
CA LYS A 108 -17.03 -7.78 11.88
C LYS A 108 -17.26 -9.27 12.14
N PHE A 109 -16.23 -9.99 12.62
CA PHE A 109 -16.23 -11.46 12.78
C PHE A 109 -15.81 -11.92 14.19
N LEU A 110 -14.99 -11.14 14.89
CA LEU A 110 -14.34 -11.51 16.16
C LEU A 110 -14.75 -10.60 17.33
N ARG A 111 -14.53 -11.09 18.55
CA ARG A 111 -14.66 -10.30 19.80
C ARG A 111 -13.62 -9.16 19.85
N PRO A 112 -13.86 -8.08 20.61
CA PRO A 112 -12.93 -6.93 20.69
C PRO A 112 -11.48 -7.28 20.99
N THR A 113 -11.25 -8.16 21.96
CA THR A 113 -9.91 -8.56 22.41
C THR A 113 -9.15 -9.33 21.34
N LEU A 114 -9.79 -10.29 20.68
CA LEU A 114 -9.18 -11.06 19.58
C LEU A 114 -8.89 -10.17 18.38
N SER A 115 -9.80 -9.25 18.07
CA SER A 115 -9.59 -8.28 16.99
C SER A 115 -8.44 -7.31 17.29
N PHE A 116 -8.28 -6.90 18.55
CA PHE A 116 -7.15 -6.09 18.99
C PHE A 116 -5.84 -6.88 18.89
N ALA A 117 -5.83 -8.12 19.39
CA ALA A 117 -4.67 -9.00 19.32
C ALA A 117 -4.21 -9.25 17.87
N GLY A 118 -5.14 -9.38 16.92
CA GLY A 118 -4.82 -9.50 15.50
C GLY A 118 -4.31 -8.20 14.84
N ALA A 119 -4.71 -7.04 15.35
CA ALA A 119 -4.30 -5.74 14.81
C ALA A 119 -3.00 -5.20 15.43
N ALA A 120 -2.68 -5.56 16.67
CA ALA A 120 -1.51 -5.08 17.40
C ALA A 120 -0.17 -5.34 16.67
N PRO A 121 0.07 -6.51 16.02
CA PRO A 121 1.28 -6.74 15.25
C PRO A 121 1.49 -5.73 14.12
N ALA A 122 0.42 -5.20 13.53
CA ALA A 122 0.52 -4.18 12.48
C ALA A 122 1.08 -2.85 13.00
N CYS A 123 1.02 -2.56 14.31
CA CYS A 123 1.67 -1.38 14.87
C CYS A 123 3.21 -1.51 14.88
N ILE A 124 3.74 -2.73 14.79
CA ILE A 124 5.18 -2.99 14.80
C ILE A 124 5.65 -3.33 13.37
N LEU A 125 4.92 -4.22 12.71
CA LEU A 125 5.23 -4.78 11.38
C LEU A 125 4.64 -3.97 10.22
N GLY A 126 3.63 -3.12 10.47
CA GLY A 126 2.82 -2.47 9.44
C GLY A 126 3.48 -1.32 8.70
N LEU A 127 4.76 -1.05 8.98
CA LEU A 127 5.71 -0.35 8.11
C LEU A 127 7.12 -0.61 8.68
N PRO A 128 7.84 -1.63 8.18
CA PRO A 128 9.16 -2.02 8.65
C PRO A 128 10.28 -1.11 8.10
N TYR A 129 9.97 -0.16 7.20
CA TYR A 129 10.96 0.79 6.70
C TYR A 129 11.07 2.01 7.63
N VAL A 130 12.31 2.37 7.94
CA VAL A 130 12.72 3.25 9.06
C VAL A 130 12.12 4.66 9.00
N TYR A 131 11.54 5.09 7.87
CA TYR A 131 11.14 6.49 7.63
C TYR A 131 9.77 6.70 6.95
N PHE A 132 8.81 5.78 7.13
CA PHE A 132 7.43 5.93 6.61
C PHE A 132 7.34 6.16 5.10
N VAL A 133 8.13 5.46 4.30
CA VAL A 133 8.05 5.59 2.84
C VAL A 133 6.78 4.88 2.36
N PRO A 134 5.83 5.57 1.70
CA PRO A 134 4.57 4.98 1.27
C PRO A 134 4.76 4.17 -0.02
N LEU A 135 5.56 3.10 0.02
CA LEU A 135 5.79 2.22 -1.13
C LEU A 135 4.47 1.56 -1.59
N ALA A 136 4.41 1.14 -2.86
CA ALA A 136 3.18 0.60 -3.45
C ALA A 136 2.54 -0.54 -2.65
N ALA A 137 3.35 -1.43 -2.05
CA ALA A 137 2.85 -2.55 -1.25
C ALA A 137 2.01 -2.06 -0.07
N TRP A 138 2.51 -1.08 0.70
CA TRP A 138 1.80 -0.51 1.85
C TRP A 138 0.52 0.21 1.46
N GLN A 139 0.59 0.98 0.38
CA GLN A 139 -0.59 1.63 -0.17
C GLN A 139 -1.63 0.60 -0.66
N GLY A 140 -1.19 -0.49 -1.30
CA GLY A 140 -2.05 -1.55 -1.83
C GLY A 140 -2.75 -2.36 -0.75
N ILE A 141 -2.03 -2.75 0.31
CA ILE A 141 -2.58 -3.46 1.46
C ILE A 141 -3.66 -2.60 2.15
N THR A 142 -3.37 -1.31 2.36
CA THR A 142 -4.30 -0.38 3.02
C THR A 142 -5.59 -0.20 2.23
N ILE A 143 -5.48 0.00 0.91
CA ILE A 143 -6.65 0.10 0.03
C ILE A 143 -7.42 -1.22 -0.01
N SER A 144 -6.74 -2.36 0.01
CA SER A 144 -7.37 -3.69 0.07
C SER A 144 -8.25 -3.84 1.32
N PHE A 145 -7.72 -3.52 2.50
CA PHE A 145 -8.49 -3.59 3.73
C PHE A 145 -9.68 -2.63 3.74
N ALA A 146 -9.48 -1.39 3.28
CA ALA A 146 -10.57 -0.40 3.17
C ALA A 146 -11.66 -0.88 2.20
N ALA A 147 -11.27 -1.44 1.04
CA ALA A 147 -12.19 -1.97 0.04
C ALA A 147 -13.04 -3.11 0.60
N VAL A 148 -12.43 -4.08 1.28
CA VAL A 148 -13.14 -5.21 1.90
C VAL A 148 -14.11 -4.71 2.97
N LEU A 149 -13.69 -3.75 3.80
CA LEU A 149 -14.55 -3.18 4.83
C LEU A 149 -15.78 -2.49 4.22
N LEU A 150 -15.57 -1.64 3.20
CA LEU A 150 -16.65 -0.96 2.49
C LEU A 150 -17.60 -1.95 1.79
N PHE A 151 -17.05 -3.01 1.20
CA PHE A 151 -17.84 -4.08 0.58
C PHE A 151 -18.75 -4.77 1.60
N ILE A 152 -18.24 -5.10 2.78
CA ILE A 152 -19.03 -5.70 3.86
C ILE A 152 -20.13 -4.73 4.35
N VAL A 153 -19.80 -3.45 4.52
CA VAL A 153 -20.78 -2.42 4.92
C VAL A 153 -21.89 -2.30 3.88
N ALA A 154 -21.55 -2.21 2.60
CA ALA A 154 -22.50 -2.13 1.50
C ALA A 154 -23.40 -3.39 1.43
N MET A 155 -22.83 -4.58 1.65
CA MET A 155 -23.60 -5.83 1.67
C MET A 155 -24.60 -5.89 2.83
N ARG A 156 -24.19 -5.46 4.03
CA ARG A 156 -25.10 -5.39 5.19
C ARG A 156 -26.21 -4.37 4.96
N TYR A 157 -25.89 -3.20 4.41
CA TYR A 157 -26.89 -2.19 4.09
C TYR A 157 -27.96 -2.74 3.13
N ARG A 158 -27.54 -3.50 2.11
CA ARG A 158 -28.44 -4.16 1.15
C ARG A 158 -29.39 -5.15 1.82
N LEU A 159 -28.87 -6.04 2.68
CA LEU A 159 -29.68 -7.05 3.37
C LEU A 159 -30.82 -6.42 4.19
N HIS A 160 -30.58 -5.22 4.74
CA HIS A 160 -31.59 -4.50 5.53
C HIS A 160 -32.58 -3.68 4.68
N HIS A 161 -32.20 -3.18 3.49
CA HIS A 161 -33.02 -2.22 2.73
C HIS A 161 -33.51 -2.73 1.36
N GLY A 162 -33.31 -4.01 1.02
CA GLY A 162 -33.91 -4.64 -0.17
C GLY A 162 -33.49 -4.08 -1.54
N GLY A 163 -32.55 -3.12 -1.60
CA GLY A 163 -32.22 -2.38 -2.82
C GLY A 163 -31.33 -3.12 -3.83
N ALA A 164 -31.51 -2.78 -5.11
CA ALA A 164 -30.71 -3.24 -6.26
C ALA A 164 -29.33 -2.57 -6.36
N PHE A 165 -28.51 -2.64 -5.30
CA PHE A 165 -27.10 -2.22 -5.39
C PHE A 165 -26.27 -3.31 -6.08
N ARG A 166 -25.47 -2.96 -7.10
CA ARG A 166 -24.58 -3.89 -7.83
C ARG A 166 -23.15 -3.81 -7.26
N PRO A 167 -22.81 -4.55 -6.18
CA PRO A 167 -21.52 -4.46 -5.50
C PRO A 167 -20.34 -4.94 -6.37
N ALA A 168 -20.61 -5.72 -7.42
CA ALA A 168 -19.62 -6.23 -8.37
C ALA A 168 -18.80 -5.11 -9.03
N ARG A 169 -19.40 -3.94 -9.32
CA ARG A 169 -18.68 -2.81 -9.94
C ARG A 169 -17.65 -2.19 -9.00
N HIS A 170 -17.98 -2.05 -7.72
CA HIS A 170 -17.10 -1.46 -6.71
C HIS A 170 -16.00 -2.45 -6.27
N ALA A 171 -16.35 -3.73 -6.11
CA ALA A 171 -15.36 -4.78 -5.84
C ALA A 171 -14.37 -4.94 -7.00
N ALA A 172 -14.84 -4.88 -8.26
CA ALA A 172 -13.98 -4.88 -9.43
C ALA A 172 -13.09 -3.64 -9.53
N LEU A 173 -13.60 -2.45 -9.16
CA LEU A 173 -12.81 -1.22 -9.12
C LEU A 173 -11.70 -1.32 -8.07
N CYS A 174 -12.03 -1.79 -6.86
CA CYS A 174 -11.05 -1.99 -5.80
C CYS A 174 -10.02 -3.06 -6.17
N ALA A 175 -10.45 -4.21 -6.72
CA ALA A 175 -9.55 -5.23 -7.24
C ALA A 175 -8.65 -4.68 -8.36
N GLY A 176 -9.19 -3.86 -9.25
CA GLY A 176 -8.44 -3.15 -10.29
C GLY A 176 -7.37 -2.22 -9.72
N CYS A 177 -7.70 -1.40 -8.72
CA CYS A 177 -6.73 -0.52 -8.05
C CYS A 177 -5.64 -1.31 -7.32
N ILE A 178 -5.98 -2.44 -6.69
CA ILE A 178 -5.02 -3.32 -6.00
C ILE A 178 -4.08 -3.97 -7.01
N LEU A 179 -4.61 -4.49 -8.12
CA LEU A 179 -3.81 -5.08 -9.19
C LEU A 179 -2.90 -4.04 -9.84
N LEU A 180 -3.36 -2.81 -10.07
CA LEU A 180 -2.53 -1.73 -10.60
C LEU A 180 -1.41 -1.33 -9.63
N LYS A 181 -1.58 -1.52 -8.32
CA LYS A 181 -0.52 -1.33 -7.31
C LYS A 181 0.38 -2.53 -7.09
N ASN A 182 0.13 -3.69 -7.73
CA ASN A 182 0.91 -4.90 -7.52
C ASN A 182 1.48 -5.50 -8.82
N LYS A 183 0.91 -5.18 -9.99
CA LYS A 183 1.24 -5.79 -11.29
C LYS A 183 2.68 -5.55 -11.80
N SER A 184 3.42 -4.55 -11.32
CA SER A 184 4.77 -4.30 -11.85
C SER A 184 5.79 -5.32 -11.37
N GLN A 185 5.60 -5.93 -10.19
CA GLN A 185 6.56 -6.87 -9.60
C GLN A 185 6.72 -8.14 -10.46
N THR A 186 5.63 -8.66 -11.04
CA THR A 186 5.65 -9.89 -11.84
C THR A 186 6.24 -9.69 -13.23
N ARG A 187 5.99 -8.52 -13.86
CA ARG A 187 6.56 -8.18 -15.16
C ARG A 187 8.06 -7.87 -15.07
N PHE A 188 8.53 -7.32 -13.95
CA PHE A 188 9.94 -7.07 -13.74
C PHE A 188 10.75 -8.36 -13.57
N LEU A 189 10.23 -9.37 -12.86
CA LEU A 189 10.87 -10.70 -12.83
C LEU A 189 10.98 -11.31 -14.24
N PHE A 190 9.96 -11.11 -15.08
CA PHE A 190 10.01 -11.52 -16.48
C PHE A 190 11.01 -10.70 -17.30
N LEU A 191 11.11 -9.39 -17.10
CA LEU A 191 12.03 -8.51 -17.82
C LEU A 191 13.49 -8.71 -17.39
N VAL A 192 13.75 -8.91 -16.09
CA VAL A 192 15.07 -9.25 -15.54
C VAL A 192 15.49 -10.64 -15.99
N ARG A 193 14.57 -11.60 -16.01
CA ARG A 193 14.84 -12.93 -16.56
C ARG A 193 15.13 -12.85 -18.05
N TRP A 194 14.30 -12.15 -18.83
CA TRP A 194 14.56 -11.90 -20.24
C TRP A 194 15.89 -11.20 -20.49
N HIS A 195 16.23 -10.16 -19.72
CA HIS A 195 17.50 -9.44 -19.90
C HIS A 195 18.71 -10.30 -19.49
N ARG A 196 18.59 -11.16 -18.48
CA ARG A 196 19.63 -12.15 -18.12
C ARG A 196 19.80 -13.17 -19.24
N ASP A 197 18.70 -13.76 -19.70
CA ASP A 197 18.69 -14.81 -20.72
C ASP A 197 19.21 -14.32 -22.09
N ASN A 198 19.09 -13.01 -22.40
CA ASN A 198 19.58 -12.42 -23.65
C ASN A 198 20.99 -11.80 -23.57
N PHE A 199 21.56 -11.59 -22.39
CA PHE A 199 22.94 -11.09 -22.26
C PHE A 199 23.97 -12.22 -22.31
N ASP A 200 23.62 -13.41 -21.83
CA ASP A 200 24.48 -14.60 -21.88
C ASP A 200 24.60 -15.21 -23.29
N ALA A 201 23.72 -14.83 -24.23
CA ALA A 201 23.78 -15.24 -25.63
C ALA A 201 24.86 -14.49 -26.46
N GLY A 202 25.47 -13.43 -25.91
CA GLY A 202 26.47 -12.60 -26.60
C GLY A 202 27.93 -13.05 -26.43
N ASN A 203 28.22 -14.03 -25.57
CA ASN A 203 29.58 -14.56 -25.39
C ASN A 203 29.83 -15.76 -26.31
N THR A 204 29.76 -15.54 -27.62
CA THR A 204 30.50 -16.39 -28.57
C THR A 204 32.00 -16.15 -28.37
N PRO A 205 32.82 -17.17 -28.04
CA PRO A 205 34.26 -16.98 -27.96
C PRO A 205 34.77 -16.59 -29.35
N LEU A 206 35.43 -15.44 -29.44
CA LEU A 206 36.14 -15.00 -30.64
C LEU A 206 37.13 -16.11 -31.02
N VAL A 207 36.87 -16.77 -32.14
CA VAL A 207 37.74 -17.79 -32.73
C VAL A 207 39.10 -17.14 -32.99
N GLU A 208 40.11 -17.61 -32.28
CA GLU A 208 41.50 -17.26 -32.41
C GLU A 208 42.00 -17.68 -33.80
N ASN A 209 42.03 -16.75 -34.76
CA ASN A 209 42.67 -16.97 -36.05
C ASN A 209 44.12 -16.46 -36.00
N ARG A 210 45.01 -17.28 -35.43
CA ARG A 210 46.46 -17.22 -35.71
C ARG A 210 46.83 -18.43 -36.59
N ARG A 211 47.58 -18.15 -37.66
CA ARG A 211 48.23 -19.02 -38.69
C ARG A 211 47.54 -18.78 -40.05
N ALA A 212 48.18 -18.27 -41.10
CA ALA A 212 49.52 -18.51 -41.62
C ALA A 212 50.03 -17.26 -42.39
N ALA A 213 51.16 -16.68 -42.02
CA ALA A 213 52.40 -16.67 -42.82
C ALA A 213 52.67 -17.92 -43.68
#